data_AF-A0A842RY65-F1
#
_entry.id   AF-A0A842RY65-F1
#
_cell.length_a   1.000
_cell.length_b   1.000
_cell.length_c   1.000
_cell.angle_alpha   90.00
_cell.angle_beta   90.00
_cell.angle_gamma   90.00
#
_symmetry.space_group_name_H-M   'P 1'
#
loop_
_entity.id
_entity.type
_entity.pdbx_description
1 polymer ?
#
loop_
_entity_poly.entity_id
_entity_poly.type
_entity_poly.pdbx_seq_one_letter_code
_entity_poly.pdbx_strand_id
1 'polypeptide(L)'
;LLQISMQLTIILAMAKSYYHAVKAFSEGSPIGDALGPMVAGSLIRDIDKNGTIEAIEISKDTIYQEIEFEGRTLYVVRAKGPGGTVGKPGKAIKKLVEQYGDEISRIIMIDAGLKLEGEKSGSIAMGVGAAIGGIGVEKFYIEESSAGRTIPIDALICKQSLENAITTMSRPITNSVPEIVEKIKMGIRERTNQGSKIIVAGIGNTIGIGV
;
A
#
# COMPACT_ATOMS: atom_id res chain seq x y z
N LEU A 1 -20.32 25.82 25.56
CA LEU A 1 -20.22 26.63 24.32
C LEU A 1 -18.92 26.36 23.56
N LEU A 2 -17.74 26.60 24.16
CA LEU A 2 -16.43 26.33 23.53
C LEU A 2 -16.25 24.91 22.95
N GLN A 3 -16.64 23.87 23.71
CA GLN A 3 -16.54 22.48 23.25
C GLN A 3 -17.38 22.20 22.00
N ILE A 4 -18.58 22.77 21.93
CA ILE A 4 -19.49 22.60 20.77
C ILE A 4 -18.92 23.32 19.55
N SER A 5 -18.37 24.53 19.71
CA SER A 5 -17.73 25.28 18.60
C SER A 5 -16.51 24.55 18.03
N MET A 6 -15.68 23.94 18.88
CA MET A 6 -14.55 23.12 18.43
C MET A 6 -15.00 21.87 17.67
N GLN A 7 -15.97 21.13 18.22
CA GLN A 7 -16.52 19.94 17.57
C GLN A 7 -17.18 20.27 16.23
N LEU A 8 -17.92 21.38 16.14
CA LEU A 8 -18.59 21.80 14.91
C LEU A 8 -17.60 22.06 13.77
N THR A 9 -16.43 22.65 14.08
CA THR A 9 -15.39 22.91 13.08
C THR A 9 -14.86 21.60 12.49
N ILE A 10 -14.59 20.60 13.34
CA ILE A 10 -14.10 19.28 12.91
C ILE A 10 -15.17 18.55 12.10
N ILE A 11 -16.43 18.58 12.54
CA ILE A 11 -17.56 17.97 11.83
C ILE A 11 -17.75 18.59 10.45
N LEU A 12 -17.70 19.91 10.34
CA LEU A 12 -17.83 20.61 9.06
C LEU A 12 -16.69 20.26 8.10
N ALA A 13 -15.45 20.15 8.61
CA ALA A 13 -14.31 19.70 7.83
C ALA A 13 -14.52 18.27 7.30
N MET A 14 -14.95 17.33 8.15
CA MET A 14 -15.27 15.96 7.72
C MET A 14 -16.38 15.93 6.67
N ALA A 15 -17.46 16.68 6.89
CA ALA A 15 -18.59 16.75 5.95
C ALA A 15 -18.15 17.23 4.56
N LYS A 16 -17.28 18.25 4.49
CA LYS A 16 -16.68 18.72 3.23
C LYS A 16 -15.83 17.64 2.59
N SER A 17 -14.99 16.95 3.35
CA SER A 17 -14.17 15.84 2.85
C SER A 17 -15.01 14.73 2.22
N TYR A 18 -16.11 14.33 2.88
CA TYR A 18 -17.03 13.33 2.33
C TYR A 18 -17.76 13.83 1.08
N TYR A 19 -18.17 15.10 1.05
CA TYR A 19 -18.77 15.70 -0.16
C TYR A 19 -17.81 15.63 -1.36
N HIS A 20 -16.53 15.97 -1.15
CA HIS A 20 -15.51 15.86 -2.19
C HIS A 20 -15.16 14.41 -2.54
N ALA A 21 -15.21 13.50 -1.57
CA ALA A 21 -14.99 12.07 -1.80
C ALA A 21 -16.05 11.51 -2.77
N VAL A 22 -17.33 11.84 -2.59
CA VAL A 22 -18.40 11.38 -3.51
C VAL A 22 -18.08 11.75 -4.95
N LYS A 23 -17.57 12.96 -5.20
CA LYS A 23 -17.14 13.39 -6.52
C LYS A 23 -15.97 12.55 -7.03
N ALA A 24 -14.91 12.39 -6.24
CA ALA A 24 -13.73 11.60 -6.63
C ALA A 24 -14.09 10.15 -7.00
N PHE A 25 -14.96 9.53 -6.20
CA PHE A 25 -15.45 8.17 -6.46
C PHE A 25 -16.35 8.10 -7.70
N SER A 26 -17.25 9.07 -7.89
CA SER A 26 -18.13 9.12 -9.07
C SER A 26 -17.36 9.30 -10.37
N GLU A 27 -16.23 10.02 -10.34
CA GLU A 27 -15.37 10.27 -11.51
C GLU A 27 -14.32 9.16 -11.70
N GLY A 28 -14.22 8.19 -10.78
CA GLY A 28 -13.18 7.15 -10.81
C GLY A 28 -11.77 7.71 -10.62
N SER A 29 -11.64 8.88 -10.01
CA SER A 29 -10.33 9.52 -9.76
C SER A 29 -9.54 8.73 -8.72
N PRO A 30 -8.21 8.56 -8.90
CA PRO A 30 -7.34 8.05 -7.84
C PRO A 30 -7.46 8.90 -6.57
N ILE A 31 -7.68 8.24 -5.44
CA ILE A 31 -7.73 8.88 -4.11
C ILE A 31 -6.42 8.69 -3.35
N GLY A 32 -6.20 9.42 -2.25
CA GLY A 32 -4.97 9.28 -1.46
C GLY A 32 -4.73 7.86 -0.92
N ASP A 33 -5.78 7.16 -0.52
CA ASP A 33 -5.70 5.74 -0.11
C ASP A 33 -5.22 4.81 -1.24
N ALA A 34 -5.25 5.24 -2.51
CA ALA A 34 -4.76 4.47 -3.63
C ALA A 34 -3.23 4.52 -3.82
N LEU A 35 -2.50 5.17 -2.90
CA LEU A 35 -1.06 5.29 -2.98
C LEU A 35 -0.34 3.93 -2.97
N GLY A 36 -0.70 3.00 -2.08
CA GLY A 36 -0.02 1.71 -1.98
C GLY A 36 -0.06 0.93 -3.31
N PRO A 37 -1.25 0.72 -3.91
CA PRO A 37 -1.37 0.13 -5.24
C PRO A 37 -0.69 0.93 -6.35
N MET A 38 -0.68 2.27 -6.26
CA MET A 38 0.03 3.13 -7.21
C MET A 38 1.56 2.93 -7.14
N VAL A 39 2.13 2.85 -5.94
CA VAL A 39 3.56 2.57 -5.71
C VAL A 39 3.90 1.17 -6.23
N ALA A 40 3.09 0.17 -5.92
CA ALA A 40 3.28 -1.20 -6.42
C ALA A 40 3.29 -1.25 -7.96
N GLY A 41 2.33 -0.60 -8.61
CA GLY A 41 2.32 -0.49 -10.08
C GLY A 41 3.48 0.33 -10.64
N SER A 42 3.91 1.37 -9.94
CA SER A 42 5.07 2.19 -10.35
C SER A 42 6.39 1.42 -10.24
N LEU A 43 6.56 0.62 -9.20
CA LEU A 43 7.73 -0.24 -9.01
C LEU A 43 7.87 -1.23 -10.17
N ILE A 44 6.76 -1.85 -10.58
CA ILE A 44 6.74 -2.80 -11.69
C ILE A 44 7.16 -2.11 -12.99
N ARG A 45 6.52 -0.98 -13.33
CA ARG A 45 6.83 -0.24 -14.57
C ARG A 45 8.26 0.27 -14.63
N ASP A 46 8.85 0.56 -13.48
CA ASP A 46 10.22 1.05 -13.40
C ASP A 46 11.24 -0.07 -13.62
N ILE A 47 10.97 -1.26 -13.07
CA ILE A 47 11.84 -2.45 -13.20
C ILE A 47 11.65 -3.14 -14.56
N ASP A 48 10.42 -3.41 -14.96
CA ASP A 48 10.09 -4.00 -16.26
C ASP A 48 9.35 -3.00 -17.15
N LYS A 49 10.09 -2.47 -18.13
CA LYS A 49 9.59 -1.49 -19.09
C LYS A 49 8.81 -2.11 -20.24
N ASN A 50 8.84 -3.44 -20.37
CA ASN A 50 8.23 -4.13 -21.50
C ASN A 50 6.73 -4.36 -21.33
N GLY A 51 6.20 -4.24 -20.09
CA GLY A 51 4.76 -4.27 -19.82
C GLY A 51 4.12 -5.65 -20.03
N THR A 52 4.92 -6.71 -20.01
CA THR A 52 4.50 -8.09 -20.33
C THR A 52 4.26 -8.95 -19.10
N ILE A 53 4.35 -8.39 -17.89
CA ILE A 53 4.16 -9.17 -16.66
C ILE A 53 2.68 -9.50 -16.49
N GLU A 54 2.40 -10.79 -16.39
CA GLU A 54 1.07 -11.29 -16.16
C GLU A 54 0.65 -11.04 -14.70
N ALA A 55 -0.55 -10.47 -14.52
CA ALA A 55 -1.17 -10.32 -13.22
C ALA A 55 -2.00 -11.56 -12.88
N ILE A 56 -1.57 -12.29 -11.85
CA ILE A 56 -2.20 -13.55 -11.42
C ILE A 56 -3.08 -13.27 -10.21
N GLU A 57 -4.34 -13.69 -10.26
CA GLU A 57 -5.27 -13.56 -9.13
C GLU A 57 -5.01 -14.65 -8.09
N ILE A 58 -4.67 -14.22 -6.86
CA ILE A 58 -4.29 -15.13 -5.75
C ILE A 58 -5.34 -15.19 -4.65
N SER A 59 -6.14 -14.14 -4.52
CA SER A 59 -7.24 -14.02 -3.56
C SER A 59 -8.31 -13.12 -4.15
N LYS A 60 -9.50 -13.10 -3.55
CA LYS A 60 -10.61 -12.29 -4.03
C LYS A 60 -10.17 -10.83 -4.22
N ASP A 61 -10.31 -10.33 -5.45
CA ASP A 61 -9.97 -8.96 -5.84
C ASP A 61 -8.51 -8.59 -5.49
N THR A 62 -7.59 -9.56 -5.50
CA THR A 62 -6.17 -9.35 -5.17
C THR A 62 -5.29 -10.11 -6.16
N ILE A 63 -4.36 -9.39 -6.76
CA ILE A 63 -3.41 -9.90 -7.74
C ILE A 63 -2.00 -9.86 -7.20
N TYR A 64 -1.14 -10.71 -7.73
CA TYR A 64 0.29 -10.55 -7.64
C TYR A 64 0.93 -10.59 -9.02
N GLN A 65 2.10 -9.97 -9.12
CA GLN A 65 2.94 -9.94 -10.31
C GLN A 65 4.36 -10.31 -9.89
N GLU A 66 4.96 -11.26 -10.60
CA GLU A 66 6.33 -11.71 -10.35
C GLU A 66 7.30 -10.93 -11.24
N ILE A 67 8.30 -10.29 -10.64
CA ILE A 67 9.33 -9.53 -11.34
C ILE A 67 10.71 -9.86 -10.80
N GLU A 68 11.74 -9.74 -11.64
CA GLU A 68 13.13 -9.91 -11.22
C GLU A 68 13.82 -8.57 -11.03
N PHE A 69 14.48 -8.38 -9.89
CA PHE A 69 15.21 -7.16 -9.55
C PHE A 69 16.59 -7.50 -8.98
N GLU A 70 17.65 -7.19 -9.73
CA GLU A 70 19.04 -7.36 -9.30
C GLU A 70 19.35 -8.78 -8.77
N GLY A 71 18.85 -9.81 -9.47
CA GLY A 71 19.02 -11.22 -9.12
C GLY A 71 18.15 -11.67 -7.93
N ARG A 72 17.04 -10.98 -7.66
CA ARG A 72 16.05 -11.31 -6.62
C ARG A 72 14.67 -11.37 -7.23
N THR A 73 13.81 -12.25 -6.73
CA THR A 73 12.42 -12.36 -7.19
C THR A 73 11.52 -11.52 -6.28
N LEU A 74 10.76 -10.61 -6.86
CA LEU A 74 9.77 -9.81 -6.14
C LEU A 74 8.36 -10.27 -6.52
N TYR A 75 7.57 -10.64 -5.51
CA TYR A 75 6.13 -10.85 -5.64
C TYR A 75 5.41 -9.56 -5.24
N VAL A 76 5.03 -8.77 -6.25
CA VAL A 76 4.35 -7.49 -6.03
C VAL A 76 2.85 -7.72 -5.92
N VAL A 77 2.30 -7.54 -4.72
CA VAL A 77 0.89 -7.80 -4.39
C VAL A 77 0.12 -6.48 -4.29
N ARG A 78 -1.06 -6.42 -4.90
CA ARG A 78 -2.01 -5.30 -4.73
C ARG A 78 -3.43 -5.77 -4.99
N ALA A 79 -4.41 -4.97 -4.55
CA ALA A 79 -5.80 -5.21 -4.96
C ALA A 79 -5.95 -5.10 -6.49
N LYS A 80 -6.95 -5.77 -7.06
CA LYS A 80 -7.25 -5.78 -8.48
C LYS A 80 -7.98 -4.48 -8.85
N GLY A 81 -7.38 -3.69 -9.73
CA GLY A 81 -7.93 -2.43 -10.21
C GLY A 81 -8.17 -2.37 -11.72
N PRO A 82 -8.74 -1.26 -12.24
CA PRO A 82 -9.28 -0.15 -11.47
C PRO A 82 -10.62 -0.52 -10.81
N GLY A 83 -10.82 -0.11 -9.55
CA GLY A 83 -12.07 -0.37 -8.83
C GLY A 83 -12.01 0.10 -7.38
N GLY A 84 -13.16 0.45 -6.80
CA GLY A 84 -13.26 0.90 -5.40
C GLY A 84 -12.98 -0.20 -4.35
N THR A 85 -12.13 -1.19 -4.67
CA THR A 85 -11.82 -2.34 -3.83
C THR A 85 -10.46 -2.19 -3.13
N VAL A 86 -10.38 -2.75 -1.92
CA VAL A 86 -9.16 -2.88 -1.12
C VAL A 86 -8.63 -4.33 -1.10
N GLY A 87 -9.33 -5.26 -1.76
CA GLY A 87 -8.96 -6.66 -1.87
C GLY A 87 -8.88 -7.40 -0.52
N LYS A 88 -8.04 -8.45 -0.52
CA LYS A 88 -7.69 -9.32 0.62
C LYS A 88 -6.18 -9.57 0.64
N PRO A 89 -5.36 -8.52 0.81
CA PRO A 89 -3.91 -8.61 0.75
C PRO A 89 -3.31 -9.52 1.83
N GLY A 90 -3.89 -9.58 3.03
CA GLY A 90 -3.40 -10.47 4.09
C GLY A 90 -3.57 -11.95 3.74
N LYS A 91 -4.69 -12.32 3.12
CA LYS A 91 -4.88 -13.68 2.59
C LYS A 91 -3.93 -14.00 1.43
N ALA A 92 -3.68 -13.02 0.55
CA ALA A 92 -2.74 -13.18 -0.56
C ALA A 92 -1.30 -13.41 -0.06
N ILE A 93 -0.84 -12.58 0.89
CA ILE A 93 0.47 -12.73 1.53
C ILE A 93 0.58 -14.09 2.21
N LYS A 94 -0.44 -14.50 2.98
CA LYS A 94 -0.45 -15.82 3.63
C LYS A 94 -0.27 -16.96 2.63
N LYS A 95 -0.97 -16.93 1.49
CA LYS A 95 -0.81 -17.94 0.42
C LYS A 95 0.59 -17.94 -0.20
N LEU A 96 1.17 -16.76 -0.49
CA LEU A 96 2.53 -16.68 -1.04
C LEU A 96 3.56 -17.22 -0.04
N VAL A 97 3.40 -16.84 1.23
CA VAL A 97 4.25 -17.33 2.31
C VAL A 97 4.09 -18.84 2.45
N GLU A 98 2.87 -19.39 2.42
CA GLU A 98 2.63 -20.85 2.44
C GLU A 98 3.25 -21.58 1.24
N GLN A 99 3.17 -20.99 0.04
CA GLN A 99 3.66 -21.57 -1.21
C GLN A 99 5.19 -21.58 -1.33
N TYR A 100 5.85 -20.49 -0.97
CA TYR A 100 7.31 -20.33 -1.11
C TYR A 100 8.07 -20.57 0.21
N GLY A 101 7.34 -20.76 1.31
CA GLY A 101 7.92 -21.15 2.59
C GLY A 101 9.02 -20.21 3.07
N ASP A 102 10.15 -20.81 3.44
CA ASP A 102 11.32 -20.13 4.01
C ASP A 102 12.17 -19.41 2.95
N GLU A 103 11.81 -19.52 1.66
CA GLU A 103 12.49 -18.78 0.59
C GLU A 103 12.14 -17.29 0.60
N ILE A 104 10.99 -16.93 1.21
CA ILE A 104 10.61 -15.53 1.43
C ILE A 104 11.48 -14.93 2.53
N SER A 105 12.43 -14.09 2.14
CA SER A 105 13.38 -13.47 3.06
C SER A 105 12.82 -12.25 3.79
N ARG A 106 11.83 -11.56 3.19
CA ARG A 106 11.30 -10.28 3.69
C ARG A 106 9.95 -9.93 3.07
N ILE A 107 9.14 -9.20 3.81
CA ILE A 107 7.90 -8.57 3.34
C ILE A 107 8.05 -7.05 3.48
N ILE A 108 7.73 -6.31 2.42
CA ILE A 108 7.70 -4.85 2.42
C ILE A 108 6.27 -4.41 2.16
N MET A 109 5.64 -3.76 3.14
CA MET A 109 4.28 -3.25 3.04
C MET A 109 4.28 -1.75 2.80
N ILE A 110 3.49 -1.30 1.83
CA ILE A 110 3.29 0.12 1.53
C ILE A 110 1.82 0.46 1.78
N ASP A 111 1.57 1.42 2.67
CA ASP A 111 0.23 1.86 3.03
C ASP A 111 0.18 3.39 3.14
N ALA A 112 -1.03 3.95 3.11
CA ALA A 112 -1.29 5.37 3.25
C ALA A 112 -1.99 5.65 4.59
N GLY A 113 -1.21 6.04 5.61
CA GLY A 113 -1.69 6.19 6.98
C GLY A 113 -2.08 7.63 7.34
N LEU A 114 -2.95 7.77 8.35
CA LEU A 114 -3.31 9.09 8.87
C LEU A 114 -2.10 9.80 9.50
N LYS A 115 -1.98 11.07 9.17
CA LYS A 115 -0.95 11.98 9.70
C LYS A 115 -1.37 12.56 11.04
N LEU A 116 -0.40 12.88 11.88
CA LEU A 116 -0.58 13.77 13.02
C LEU A 116 -0.70 15.22 12.55
N GLU A 117 -1.22 16.10 13.40
CA GLU A 117 -1.48 17.51 13.05
C GLU A 117 -0.22 18.23 12.56
N GLY A 118 0.93 17.98 13.21
CA GLY A 118 2.22 18.55 12.84
C GLY A 118 2.93 17.89 11.66
N GLU A 119 2.47 16.73 11.19
CA GLU A 119 3.06 16.04 10.04
C GLU A 119 2.56 16.63 8.72
N LYS A 120 3.40 16.60 7.68
CA LYS A 120 3.02 17.07 6.33
C LYS A 120 2.44 15.91 5.52
N SER A 121 1.38 16.16 4.77
CA SER A 121 0.90 15.16 3.80
C SER A 121 1.99 14.83 2.78
N GLY A 122 2.17 13.56 2.46
CA GLY A 122 3.23 13.08 1.58
C GLY A 122 4.52 12.67 2.30
N SER A 123 4.69 12.97 3.59
CA SER A 123 5.88 12.53 4.33
C SER A 123 5.86 11.01 4.53
N ILE A 124 7.03 10.38 4.45
CA ILE A 124 7.17 8.92 4.54
C ILE A 124 7.71 8.54 5.93
N ALA A 125 7.00 7.66 6.62
CA ALA A 125 7.45 7.02 7.84
C ALA A 125 7.83 5.56 7.55
N MET A 126 8.96 5.11 8.08
CA MET A 126 9.39 3.71 8.01
C MET A 126 9.33 3.06 9.39
N GLY A 127 8.88 1.82 9.43
CA GLY A 127 8.79 1.04 10.66
C GLY A 127 8.87 -0.45 10.39
N VAL A 128 8.71 -1.23 11.46
CA VAL A 128 8.68 -2.69 11.42
C VAL A 128 7.30 -3.17 11.86
N GLY A 129 6.79 -4.21 11.23
CA GLY A 129 5.49 -4.82 11.51
C GLY A 129 4.44 -4.56 10.43
N ALA A 130 3.30 -5.24 10.54
CA ALA A 130 2.23 -5.12 9.56
C ALA A 130 1.50 -3.76 9.68
N ALA A 131 1.58 -2.96 8.61
CA ALA A 131 0.86 -1.70 8.47
C ALA A 131 -0.37 -1.89 7.57
N ILE A 132 -1.53 -2.07 8.20
CA ILE A 132 -2.82 -2.17 7.50
C ILE A 132 -3.94 -1.57 8.34
N GLY A 133 -4.79 -0.74 7.72
CA GLY A 133 -5.99 -0.20 8.34
C GLY A 133 -7.14 -1.22 8.48
N GLY A 134 -8.07 -0.97 9.41
CA GLY A 134 -9.31 -1.73 9.57
C GLY A 134 -9.38 -2.65 10.79
N ILE A 135 -10.36 -3.55 10.81
CA ILE A 135 -10.76 -4.40 11.96
C ILE A 135 -9.75 -5.51 12.36
N GLY A 136 -8.48 -5.38 11.99
CA GLY A 136 -7.39 -6.27 12.44
C GLY A 136 -7.32 -7.66 11.81
N VAL A 137 -8.33 -8.10 11.05
CA VAL A 137 -8.35 -9.45 10.43
C VAL A 137 -7.21 -9.63 9.41
N GLU A 138 -7.00 -8.67 8.51
CA GLU A 138 -5.92 -8.75 7.54
C GLU A 138 -4.55 -8.65 8.21
N LYS A 139 -4.44 -7.82 9.27
CA LYS A 139 -3.22 -7.71 10.08
C LYS A 139 -2.86 -9.05 10.73
N PHE A 140 -3.85 -9.71 11.32
CA PHE A 140 -3.69 -11.03 11.93
C PHE A 140 -3.17 -12.06 10.93
N TYR A 141 -3.75 -12.14 9.73
CA TYR A 141 -3.28 -13.10 8.71
C TYR A 141 -1.81 -12.88 8.32
N ILE A 142 -1.39 -11.61 8.22
CA ILE A 142 -0.01 -11.26 7.87
C ILE A 142 0.92 -11.65 9.03
N GLU A 143 0.62 -11.18 10.24
CA GLU A 143 1.46 -11.43 11.42
C GLU A 143 1.54 -12.93 11.73
N GLU A 144 0.42 -13.67 11.72
CA GLU A 144 0.39 -15.12 11.91
C GLU A 144 1.27 -15.86 10.89
N SER A 145 1.13 -15.52 9.60
CA SER A 145 1.89 -16.19 8.52
C SER A 145 3.40 -15.89 8.58
N SER A 146 3.77 -14.69 9.04
CA SER A 146 5.17 -14.27 9.18
C SER A 146 5.83 -14.75 10.48
N ALA A 147 5.07 -14.84 11.58
CA ALA A 147 5.59 -15.15 12.90
C ALA A 147 6.06 -16.60 13.01
N GLY A 148 5.34 -17.54 12.38
CA GLY A 148 5.74 -18.95 12.33
C GLY A 148 7.08 -19.20 11.62
N ARG A 149 7.54 -18.27 10.77
CA ARG A 149 8.75 -18.38 9.95
C ARG A 149 9.78 -17.29 10.19
N THR A 150 9.55 -16.40 11.15
CA THR A 150 10.43 -15.27 11.50
C THR A 150 10.76 -14.35 10.31
N ILE A 151 9.81 -14.15 9.40
CA ILE A 151 10.01 -13.28 8.22
C ILE A 151 9.87 -11.80 8.66
N PRO A 152 10.90 -10.96 8.48
CA PRO A 152 10.81 -9.54 8.81
C PRO A 152 9.79 -8.81 7.92
N ILE A 153 8.97 -7.96 8.54
CA ILE A 153 8.02 -7.09 7.84
C ILE A 153 8.47 -5.63 7.99
N ASP A 154 8.80 -4.99 6.88
CA ASP A 154 9.07 -3.55 6.82
C ASP A 154 7.80 -2.82 6.38
N ALA A 155 7.43 -1.75 7.08
CA ALA A 155 6.30 -0.90 6.74
C ALA A 155 6.76 0.48 6.26
N LEU A 156 6.29 0.88 5.08
CA LEU A 156 6.41 2.22 4.51
C LEU A 156 5.04 2.87 4.52
N ILE A 157 4.87 3.87 5.39
CA ILE A 157 3.60 4.57 5.57
C ILE A 157 3.75 5.99 5.03
N CYS A 158 3.01 6.33 3.99
CA CYS A 158 2.87 7.72 3.59
C CYS A 158 1.79 8.40 4.42
N LYS A 159 2.15 9.48 5.09
CA LYS A 159 1.26 10.23 5.97
C LYS A 159 0.34 11.13 5.16
N GLN A 160 -0.96 11.07 5.46
CA GLN A 160 -1.98 11.89 4.81
C GLN A 160 -3.09 12.31 5.79
N SER A 161 -3.79 13.41 5.51
CA SER A 161 -5.01 13.75 6.27
C SER A 161 -6.18 12.86 5.84
N LEU A 162 -7.24 12.81 6.66
CA LEU A 162 -8.49 12.13 6.29
C LEU A 162 -9.03 12.63 4.95
N GLU A 163 -9.03 13.95 4.76
CA GLU A 163 -9.43 14.58 3.49
C GLU A 163 -8.64 14.00 2.31
N ASN A 164 -7.31 14.07 2.38
CA ASN A 164 -6.43 13.55 1.32
C ASN A 164 -6.65 12.05 1.06
N ALA A 165 -6.95 11.27 2.09
CA ALA A 165 -7.14 9.82 1.96
C ALA A 165 -8.37 9.47 1.10
N ILE A 166 -9.47 10.23 1.22
CA ILE A 166 -10.76 9.90 0.61
C ILE A 166 -11.11 10.74 -0.63
N THR A 167 -10.39 11.84 -0.86
CA THR A 167 -10.55 12.70 -2.05
C THR A 167 -9.48 12.38 -3.10
N THR A 168 -9.61 13.00 -4.28
CA THR A 168 -8.58 12.94 -5.33
C THR A 168 -7.19 13.18 -4.77
N MET A 169 -6.25 12.31 -5.16
CA MET A 169 -4.88 12.30 -4.66
C MET A 169 -4.22 13.67 -4.86
N SER A 170 -3.67 14.23 -3.77
CA SER A 170 -3.01 15.52 -3.82
C SER A 170 -1.58 15.42 -4.34
N ARG A 171 -1.07 16.52 -4.92
CA ARG A 171 0.30 16.58 -5.46
C ARG A 171 1.37 16.11 -4.46
N PRO A 172 1.35 16.48 -3.17
CA PRO A 172 2.35 15.96 -2.22
C PRO A 172 2.37 14.43 -2.11
N ILE A 173 1.22 13.78 -2.23
CA ILE A 173 1.10 12.32 -2.18
C ILE A 173 1.57 11.69 -3.49
N THR A 174 1.17 12.23 -4.64
CA THR A 174 1.65 11.71 -5.94
C THR A 174 3.15 11.89 -6.09
N ASN A 175 3.70 13.03 -5.65
CA ASN A 175 5.13 13.33 -5.74
C ASN A 175 5.98 12.47 -4.79
N SER A 176 5.40 11.80 -3.79
CA SER A 176 6.14 10.89 -2.90
C SER A 176 6.32 9.50 -3.52
N VAL A 177 5.54 9.12 -4.54
CA VAL A 177 5.60 7.78 -5.17
C VAL A 177 7.02 7.41 -5.62
N PRO A 178 7.75 8.24 -6.40
CA PRO A 178 9.11 7.90 -6.82
C PRO A 178 10.08 7.74 -5.64
N GLU A 179 9.94 8.57 -4.60
CA GLU A 179 10.76 8.45 -3.40
C GLU A 179 10.50 7.12 -2.65
N ILE A 180 9.23 6.70 -2.56
CA ILE A 180 8.87 5.42 -1.94
C ILE A 180 9.44 4.25 -2.75
N VAL A 181 9.33 4.29 -4.09
CA VAL A 181 9.90 3.27 -4.97
C VAL A 181 11.42 3.14 -4.75
N GLU A 182 12.14 4.24 -4.69
CA GLU A 182 13.58 4.21 -4.41
C GLU A 182 13.91 3.66 -3.02
N LYS A 183 13.14 4.04 -1.99
CA LYS A 183 13.31 3.47 -0.64
C LYS A 183 13.07 1.95 -0.61
N ILE A 184 12.11 1.44 -1.38
CA ILE A 184 11.87 -0.01 -1.51
C ILE A 184 13.10 -0.69 -2.11
N LYS A 185 13.61 -0.18 -3.24
CA LYS A 185 14.80 -0.73 -3.89
C LYS A 185 16.03 -0.70 -2.99
N MET A 186 16.28 0.43 -2.31
CA MET A 186 17.36 0.55 -1.32
C MET A 186 17.19 -0.47 -0.20
N GLY A 187 15.98 -0.60 0.35
CA GLY A 187 15.68 -1.58 1.40
C GLY A 187 15.93 -3.02 0.97
N ILE A 188 15.59 -3.37 -0.27
CA ILE A 188 15.89 -4.68 -0.84
C ILE A 188 17.42 -4.88 -0.95
N ARG A 189 18.15 -3.91 -1.50
CA ARG A 189 19.62 -4.00 -1.66
C ARG A 189 20.36 -4.16 -0.33
N GLU A 190 19.97 -3.40 0.68
CA GLU A 190 20.66 -3.34 1.97
C GLU A 190 20.32 -4.52 2.89
N ARG A 191 19.11 -5.10 2.77
CA ARG A 191 18.57 -6.05 3.75
C ARG A 191 18.27 -7.44 3.20
N THR A 192 18.63 -7.74 1.96
CA THR A 192 18.41 -9.04 1.32
C THR A 192 19.58 -9.47 0.43
N ASN A 193 19.73 -10.79 0.26
CA ASN A 193 20.78 -11.37 -0.58
C ASN A 193 20.26 -11.71 -1.99
N GLN A 194 21.15 -11.86 -2.96
CA GLN A 194 20.78 -12.40 -4.28
C GLN A 194 20.20 -13.81 -4.14
N GLY A 195 19.28 -14.17 -5.04
CA GLY A 195 18.52 -15.43 -5.00
C GLY A 195 17.37 -15.45 -3.99
N SER A 196 17.21 -14.40 -3.18
CA SER A 196 16.10 -14.32 -2.23
C SER A 196 14.78 -13.93 -2.91
N LYS A 197 13.68 -14.39 -2.32
CA LYS A 197 12.32 -13.98 -2.69
C LYS A 197 11.81 -12.93 -1.70
N ILE A 198 11.15 -11.89 -2.20
CA ILE A 198 10.61 -10.78 -1.41
C ILE A 198 9.16 -10.55 -1.81
N ILE A 199 8.29 -10.28 -0.83
CA ILE A 199 6.92 -9.84 -1.11
C ILE A 199 6.86 -8.31 -0.95
N VAL A 200 6.36 -7.61 -1.96
CA VAL A 200 6.12 -6.17 -1.90
C VAL A 200 4.62 -5.93 -2.00
N ALA A 201 3.97 -5.53 -0.92
CA ALA A 201 2.51 -5.39 -0.85
C ALA A 201 2.08 -3.92 -0.84
N GLY A 202 1.42 -3.48 -1.91
CA GLY A 202 0.74 -2.19 -1.98
C GLY A 202 -0.68 -2.30 -1.43
N ILE A 203 -0.89 -1.73 -0.24
CA ILE A 203 -2.16 -1.75 0.49
C ILE A 203 -2.93 -0.45 0.21
N GLY A 204 -4.24 -0.59 0.00
CA GLY A 204 -5.13 0.54 -0.22
C GLY A 204 -6.15 0.30 -1.33
N ASN A 205 -6.97 1.32 -1.59
CA ASN A 205 -7.99 1.29 -2.63
C ASN A 205 -7.38 1.31 -4.05
N THR A 206 -8.08 0.77 -5.04
CA THR A 206 -7.61 0.74 -6.45
C THR A 206 -8.44 1.58 -7.40
N ILE A 207 -9.26 2.49 -6.89
CA ILE A 207 -10.04 3.41 -7.74
C ILE A 207 -9.09 4.27 -8.56
N GLY A 208 -9.34 4.35 -9.87
CA GLY A 208 -8.47 5.05 -10.82
C GLY A 208 -7.07 4.44 -11.01
N ILE A 209 -6.73 3.33 -10.35
CA ILE A 209 -5.44 2.63 -10.50
C ILE A 209 -5.65 1.32 -11.24
N GLY A 210 -5.28 1.28 -12.52
CA GLY A 210 -5.30 0.06 -13.32
C GLY A 210 -4.18 -0.92 -12.99
N VAL A 211 -4.30 -2.12 -13.56
CA VAL A 211 -3.20 -3.08 -13.62
C VAL A 211 -2.13 -2.54 -14.55
#